data_AF-A0A4Y4E153-F1
#
_entry.id   AF-A0A4Y4E153-F1
#
_cell.length_a   1.000
_cell.length_b   1.000
_cell.length_c   1.000
_cell.angle_alpha   90.00
_cell.angle_beta   90.00
_cell.angle_gamma   90.00
#
_symmetry.space_group_name_H-M   'P 1'
#
loop_
_entity.id
_entity.type
_entity.pdbx_description
1 polymer ?
#
loop_
_entity_poly.entity_id
_entity_poly.type
_entity_poly.pdbx_seq_one_letter_code
_entity_poly.pdbx_strand_id
1 'polypeptide(L)'
;MSTFVDICALDDLDPERGAGALLGGTQIAVFRLADGTVRAVQQRDPYSGANVMSRGLVGTHRVTGDDGVERDVDTVTTPMLKQVWDVDTGEVLDAGGKDRRPLAVFAAQVRDGRVFVADAPRPAAQGR
;
A
#
# COMPACT_ATOMS: atom_id res chain seq x y z
N MET A 1 -7.54 17.19 -10.25
CA MET A 1 -8.60 16.23 -9.88
C MET A 1 -8.07 14.86 -10.26
N SER A 2 -7.99 13.93 -9.31
CA SER A 2 -7.65 12.55 -9.60
C SER A 2 -8.87 11.83 -10.16
N THR A 3 -8.68 11.03 -11.20
CA THR A 3 -9.73 10.18 -11.78
C THR A 3 -9.68 8.83 -11.10
N PHE A 4 -10.83 8.27 -10.72
CA PHE A 4 -10.89 6.91 -10.19
C PHE A 4 -11.08 5.91 -11.34
N VAL A 5 -10.18 4.94 -11.40
CA VAL A 5 -10.20 3.83 -12.36
C VAL A 5 -10.73 2.59 -11.66
N ASP A 6 -11.66 1.92 -12.33
CA ASP A 6 -12.15 0.62 -11.91
C ASP A 6 -11.09 -0.47 -12.14
N ILE A 7 -10.79 -1.25 -11.09
CA ILE A 7 -9.72 -2.26 -11.10
C ILE A 7 -10.28 -3.68 -11.19
N CYS A 8 -11.18 -4.05 -10.28
CA CYS A 8 -11.70 -5.42 -10.16
C CYS A 8 -12.95 -5.47 -9.25
N ALA A 9 -13.59 -6.63 -9.17
CA ALA A 9 -14.56 -6.89 -8.11
C ALA A 9 -13.83 -7.07 -6.77
N LEU A 10 -14.44 -6.66 -5.66
CA LEU A 10 -13.86 -6.84 -4.32
C LEU A 10 -13.62 -8.33 -4.01
N ASP A 11 -14.49 -9.20 -4.50
CA ASP A 11 -14.42 -10.64 -4.27
C ASP A 11 -13.34 -11.34 -5.11
N ASP A 12 -12.72 -10.65 -6.09
CA ASP A 12 -11.51 -11.12 -6.76
C ASP A 12 -10.25 -10.94 -5.88
N LEU A 13 -10.37 -10.18 -4.78
CA LEU A 13 -9.30 -9.97 -3.81
C LEU A 13 -9.50 -10.89 -2.59
N ASP A 14 -8.62 -11.87 -2.47
CA ASP A 14 -8.45 -12.64 -1.25
C ASP A 14 -8.04 -11.69 -0.09
N PRO A 15 -8.68 -11.75 1.09
CA PRO A 15 -8.25 -10.96 2.24
C PRO A 15 -6.77 -11.20 2.59
N GLU A 16 -6.08 -10.11 2.91
CA GLU A 16 -4.67 -10.02 3.32
C GLU A 16 -3.64 -10.52 2.29
N ARG A 17 -4.09 -10.84 1.08
CA ARG A 17 -3.24 -11.25 -0.03
C ARG A 17 -3.23 -10.17 -1.10
N GLY A 18 -2.04 -9.70 -1.45
CA GLY A 18 -1.91 -8.69 -2.49
C GLY A 18 -2.17 -9.24 -3.89
N ALA A 19 -2.80 -8.41 -4.72
CA ALA A 19 -2.96 -8.62 -6.15
C ALA A 19 -2.17 -7.54 -6.92
N GLY A 20 -1.50 -7.95 -7.98
CA GLY A 20 -0.91 -7.00 -8.93
C GLY A 20 -2.00 -6.53 -9.90
N ALA A 21 -2.11 -5.22 -10.12
CA ALA A 21 -3.08 -4.63 -11.03
C ALA A 21 -2.43 -3.58 -11.94
N LEU A 22 -3.11 -3.28 -13.05
CA LEU A 22 -2.71 -2.23 -13.97
C LEU A 22 -3.67 -1.05 -13.83
N LEU A 23 -3.12 0.09 -13.41
CA LEU A 23 -3.81 1.37 -13.32
C LEU A 23 -3.47 2.20 -14.55
N GLY A 24 -4.29 2.07 -15.60
CA GLY A 24 -3.96 2.59 -16.92
C GLY A 24 -2.75 1.86 -17.52
N GLY A 25 -1.55 2.43 -17.37
CA GLY A 25 -0.27 1.80 -17.74
C GLY A 25 0.68 1.55 -16.57
N THR A 26 0.31 1.96 -15.36
CA THR A 26 1.15 1.88 -14.16
C THR A 26 0.82 0.61 -13.38
N GLN A 27 1.83 -0.18 -13.02
CA GLN A 27 1.64 -1.35 -12.16
C GLN A 27 1.51 -0.93 -10.69
N ILE A 28 0.45 -1.41 -10.05
CA ILE A 28 0.17 -1.20 -8.62
C ILE A 28 -0.04 -2.53 -7.90
N ALA A 29 0.13 -2.51 -6.58
CA ALA A 29 -0.29 -3.58 -5.69
C ALA A 29 -1.58 -3.14 -4.99
N VAL A 30 -2.58 -4.03 -4.94
CA VAL A 30 -3.85 -3.80 -4.26
C VAL A 30 -4.04 -4.88 -3.20
N PHE A 31 -4.49 -4.49 -2.02
CA PHE A 31 -4.72 -5.37 -0.88
C PHE A 31 -6.12 -5.13 -0.34
N ARG A 32 -6.88 -6.21 -0.15
CA ARG A 32 -8.06 -6.20 0.70
C ARG A 32 -7.61 -6.55 2.11
N LEU A 33 -7.84 -5.68 3.08
CA LEU A 33 -7.48 -5.91 4.47
C LEU A 33 -8.54 -6.77 5.17
N ALA A 34 -8.23 -7.25 6.38
CA ALA A 34 -9.13 -8.10 7.17
C ALA A 34 -10.48 -7.41 7.50
N ASP A 35 -10.48 -6.09 7.63
CA ASP A 35 -11.69 -5.27 7.87
C ASP A 35 -12.53 -5.04 6.59
N GLY A 36 -12.09 -5.58 5.44
CA GLY A 36 -12.74 -5.44 4.14
C GLY A 36 -12.41 -4.14 3.40
N THR A 37 -11.63 -3.24 3.99
CA THR A 37 -11.15 -2.05 3.28
C THR A 37 -10.04 -2.41 2.29
N VAL A 38 -9.79 -1.52 1.33
CA VAL A 38 -8.79 -1.73 0.29
C VAL A 38 -7.69 -0.68 0.38
N ARG A 39 -6.44 -1.11 0.17
CA ARG A 39 -5.26 -0.25 0.02
C ARG A 39 -4.56 -0.51 -1.29
N ALA A 40 -3.98 0.53 -1.86
CA ALA A 40 -3.27 0.46 -3.14
C ALA A 40 -1.94 1.22 -3.04
N VAL A 41 -0.85 0.58 -3.45
CA VAL A 41 0.50 1.15 -3.43
C VAL A 41 1.22 0.85 -4.74
N GLN A 42 2.36 1.49 -5.00
CA GLN A 42 3.19 1.15 -6.16
C GLN A 42 3.59 -0.34 -6.15
N GLN A 43 3.61 -0.99 -7.32
CA GLN A 43 4.01 -2.40 -7.42
C GLN A 43 5.54 -2.58 -7.30
N ARG A 44 6.30 -1.56 -7.72
CA ARG A 44 7.75 -1.58 -7.75
C ARG A 44 8.32 -1.33 -6.36
N ASP A 45 9.05 -2.28 -5.82
CA ASP A 45 9.77 -2.16 -4.55
C ASP A 45 10.86 -1.07 -4.67
N PRO A 46 10.87 -0.03 -3.81
CA PRO A 46 11.86 1.06 -3.84
C PRO A 46 13.32 0.65 -3.58
N TYR A 47 13.53 -0.49 -2.92
CA TYR A 47 14.84 -1.01 -2.56
C TYR A 47 15.38 -1.97 -3.61
N SER A 48 14.59 -2.97 -4.02
CA SER A 48 15.02 -3.99 -4.98
C SER A 48 14.80 -3.59 -6.44
N GLY A 49 13.85 -2.68 -6.69
CA GLY A 49 13.45 -2.27 -8.03
C GLY A 49 12.61 -3.29 -8.79
N ALA A 50 12.22 -4.40 -8.15
CA ALA A 50 11.39 -5.45 -8.72
C ALA A 50 9.89 -5.15 -8.51
N ASN A 51 9.04 -5.63 -9.41
CA ASN A 51 7.58 -5.51 -9.32
C ASN A 51 7.00 -6.63 -8.44
N VAL A 52 7.12 -6.48 -7.11
CA VAL A 52 6.86 -7.56 -6.14
C VAL A 52 6.05 -7.14 -4.93
N MET A 53 5.61 -5.88 -4.81
CA MET A 53 4.92 -5.42 -3.60
C MET A 53 3.64 -6.20 -3.31
N SER A 54 2.87 -6.57 -4.33
CA SER A 54 1.67 -7.42 -4.17
C SER A 54 1.94 -8.82 -3.60
N ARG A 55 3.20 -9.25 -3.57
CA ARG A 55 3.62 -10.53 -2.98
C ARG A 55 4.13 -10.38 -1.54
N GLY A 56 4.04 -9.16 -1.00
CA GLY A 56 4.38 -8.87 0.38
C GLY A 56 3.37 -9.43 1.36
N LEU A 57 3.82 -9.62 2.60
CA LEU A 57 2.98 -10.06 3.70
C LEU A 57 2.29 -8.83 4.30
N VAL A 58 0.96 -8.84 4.35
CA VAL A 58 0.19 -7.88 5.14
C VAL A 58 0.35 -8.24 6.62
N GLY A 59 0.47 -7.23 7.47
CA GLY A 59 0.50 -7.42 8.91
C GLY A 59 0.22 -6.12 9.64
N THR A 60 0.34 -6.15 10.96
CA THR A 60 0.09 -4.99 11.81
C THR A 60 1.35 -4.65 12.60
N HIS A 61 1.64 -3.37 12.75
CA HIS A 61 2.74 -2.88 13.57
C HIS A 61 2.25 -1.80 14.53
N ARG A 62 2.74 -1.81 15.76
CA ARG A 62 2.47 -0.75 16.73
C ARG A 62 3.48 0.38 16.57
N VAL A 63 3.02 1.60 16.37
CA VAL A 63 3.87 2.79 16.20
C VAL A 63 3.48 3.86 17.20
N THR A 64 4.46 4.64 17.66
CA THR A 64 4.23 5.84 18.47
C THR A 64 4.31 7.05 17.56
N GLY A 65 3.23 7.83 17.48
CA GLY A 65 3.22 9.09 16.73
C GLY A 65 4.03 10.19 17.41
N ASP A 66 4.25 11.30 16.70
CA ASP A 66 4.97 12.47 17.23
C ASP A 66 4.24 13.11 18.44
N ASP A 67 2.94 12.88 18.56
CA ASP A 67 2.09 13.26 19.69
C ASP A 67 2.24 12.33 20.90
N GLY A 68 3.09 11.31 20.81
CA GLY A 68 3.31 10.30 21.84
C GLY A 68 2.22 9.23 21.91
N VAL A 69 1.26 9.23 20.99
CA VAL A 69 0.14 8.28 20.99
C VAL A 69 0.54 7.00 20.26
N GLU A 70 0.37 5.85 20.92
CA GLU A 70 0.52 4.55 20.26
C GLU A 70 -0.72 4.20 19.44
N ARG A 71 -0.48 3.68 18.24
CA ARG A 71 -1.52 3.15 17.36
C ARG A 71 -1.01 1.95 16.59
N ASP A 72 -1.92 1.04 16.28
CA ASP A 72 -1.65 -0.06 15.36
C ASP A 72 -1.84 0.46 13.93
N VAL A 73 -0.91 0.14 13.03
CA VAL A 73 -0.97 0.49 11.60
C VAL A 73 -0.87 -0.77 10.77
N ASP A 74 -1.60 -0.79 9.65
CA ASP A 74 -1.50 -1.85 8.67
C ASP A 74 -0.25 -1.68 7.83
N THR A 75 0.40 -2.80 7.56
CA THR A 75 1.72 -2.83 6.93
C THR A 75 1.80 -3.81 5.80
N VAL A 76 2.80 -3.60 4.92
CA VAL A 76 3.25 -4.60 3.97
C VAL A 76 4.75 -4.81 4.13
N THR A 77 5.16 -6.07 4.21
CA THR A 77 6.58 -6.47 4.24
C THR A 77 6.99 -7.05 2.90
N THR A 78 8.00 -6.47 2.23
CA THR A 78 8.48 -7.00 0.92
C THR A 78 9.03 -8.43 1.06
N PRO A 79 8.74 -9.34 0.10
CA PRO A 79 9.29 -10.69 0.15
C PRO A 79 10.81 -10.72 -0.03
N MET A 80 11.38 -9.69 -0.68
CA MET A 80 12.78 -9.67 -1.10
C MET A 80 13.75 -9.37 0.04
N LEU A 81 13.59 -8.21 0.68
CA LEU A 81 14.59 -7.66 1.60
C LEU A 81 14.01 -7.26 2.97
N LYS A 82 12.76 -7.67 3.25
CA LYS A 82 12.05 -7.58 4.54
C LYS A 82 11.85 -6.17 5.11
N GLN A 83 11.95 -5.12 4.29
CA GLN A 83 11.49 -3.79 4.69
C GLN A 83 9.98 -3.79 4.91
N VAL A 84 9.56 -2.94 5.84
CA VAL A 84 8.18 -2.82 6.29
C VAL A 84 7.71 -1.40 6.02
N TRP A 85 6.55 -1.26 5.39
CA TRP A 85 5.91 0.03 5.18
C TRP A 85 4.50 0.03 5.74
N ASP A 86 4.07 1.19 6.22
CA ASP A 86 2.67 1.51 6.46
C ASP A 86 1.95 1.64 5.10
N VAL A 87 0.83 0.93 4.90
CA VAL A 87 0.09 0.93 3.62
C VAL A 87 -0.90 2.09 3.46
N ASP A 88 -1.20 2.82 4.53
CA ASP A 88 -2.03 4.03 4.52
C ASP A 88 -1.23 5.26 4.09
N THR A 89 0.00 5.36 4.57
CA THR A 89 0.87 6.54 4.42
C THR A 89 2.03 6.32 3.45
N GLY A 90 2.50 5.07 3.31
CA GLY A 90 3.70 4.73 2.56
C GLY A 90 4.99 4.95 3.33
N GLU A 91 4.91 5.35 4.60
CA GLU A 91 6.08 5.55 5.46
C GLU A 91 6.81 4.23 5.72
N VAL A 92 8.13 4.33 5.82
CA VAL A 92 8.98 3.17 6.12
C VAL A 92 8.97 2.91 7.61
N LEU A 93 8.50 1.76 8.08
CA LEU A 93 8.61 1.41 9.50
C LEU A 93 9.96 0.76 9.79
N ASP A 94 10.42 -0.12 8.90
CA ASP A 94 11.75 -0.72 8.97
C ASP A 94 12.44 -0.65 7.59
N ALA A 95 13.58 0.03 7.55
CA ALA A 95 14.38 0.20 6.33
C ALA A 95 15.43 -0.91 6.14
N GLY A 96 15.54 -1.87 7.06
CA GLY A 96 16.55 -2.92 7.05
C GLY A 96 17.98 -2.37 7.04
N GLY A 97 18.22 -1.29 7.79
CA GLY A 97 19.51 -0.60 7.86
C GLY A 97 19.90 0.24 6.63
N LYS A 98 18.98 0.50 5.71
CA LYS A 98 19.19 1.36 4.53
C LYS A 98 18.51 2.72 4.67
N ASP A 99 18.78 3.62 3.73
CA ASP A 99 18.04 4.89 3.65
C ASP A 99 16.53 4.65 3.52
N ARG A 100 15.73 5.55 4.10
CA ARG A 100 14.26 5.45 4.06
C ARG A 100 13.75 5.78 2.67
N ARG A 101 13.07 4.82 2.03
CA ARG A 101 12.45 4.96 0.71
C ARG A 101 10.94 4.67 0.80
N PRO A 102 10.09 5.70 0.91
CA PRO A 102 8.65 5.52 1.09
C PRO A 102 7.99 4.93 -0.16
N LEU A 103 6.81 4.33 0.03
CA LEU A 103 5.94 3.89 -1.07
C LEU A 103 5.03 5.04 -1.52
N ALA A 104 4.80 5.14 -2.83
CA ALA A 104 3.64 5.86 -3.33
C ALA A 104 2.37 5.08 -2.98
N VAL A 105 1.44 5.77 -2.30
CA VAL A 105 0.11 5.25 -1.94
C VAL A 105 -0.94 5.89 -2.85
N PHE A 106 -1.87 5.10 -3.35
CA PHE A 106 -2.98 5.54 -4.18
C PHE A 106 -4.27 5.52 -3.35
N ALA A 107 -5.14 6.51 -3.57
CA ALA A 107 -6.46 6.47 -2.93
C ALA A 107 -7.28 5.32 -3.53
N ALA A 108 -7.77 4.42 -2.68
CA ALA A 108 -8.64 3.32 -3.07
C ALA A 108 -10.02 3.47 -2.39
N GLN A 109 -11.07 3.07 -3.08
CA GLN A 109 -12.44 3.08 -2.59
C GLN A 109 -13.21 1.86 -3.11
N VAL A 110 -14.11 1.33 -2.30
CA VAL A 110 -15.05 0.28 -2.72
C VAL A 110 -16.42 0.92 -2.94
N ARG A 111 -17.03 0.68 -4.11
CA ARG A 111 -18.39 1.14 -4.45
C ARG A 111 -19.12 0.01 -5.15
N ASP A 112 -20.28 -0.37 -4.63
CA ASP A 112 -21.13 -1.44 -5.19
C ASP A 112 -20.35 -2.74 -5.46
N GLY A 113 -19.51 -3.15 -4.50
CA GLY A 113 -18.69 -4.36 -4.61
C GLY A 113 -17.50 -4.27 -5.57
N ARG A 114 -17.17 -3.08 -6.07
CA ARG A 114 -16.05 -2.87 -7.00
C ARG A 114 -14.97 -1.96 -6.44
N VAL A 115 -13.73 -2.26 -6.78
CA VAL A 115 -12.55 -1.54 -6.31
C VAL A 115 -12.17 -0.46 -7.33
N PHE A 116 -12.14 0.78 -6.86
CA PHE A 116 -11.71 1.93 -7.64
C PHE A 116 -10.43 2.52 -7.04
N VAL A 117 -9.44 2.82 -7.88
CA VAL A 117 -8.18 3.43 -7.46
C VAL A 117 -7.93 4.73 -8.23
N ALA A 118 -7.49 5.77 -7.54
CA ALA A 118 -7.10 7.04 -8.15
C ALA A 118 -5.93 6.83 -9.12
N ASP A 119 -5.98 7.47 -10.28
CA ASP A 119 -5.00 7.40 -11.37
C ASP A 119 -3.62 8.00 -11.06
N ALA A 120 -3.50 8.72 -9.95
CA ALA A 120 -2.26 9.28 -9.44
C ALA A 120 -2.08 8.95 -7.95
N PRO A 121 -0.83 8.79 -7.48
CA PRO A 121 -0.58 8.61 -6.06
C PRO A 121 -0.98 9.86 -5.29
N ARG A 122 -1.34 9.67 -4.02
CA ARG A 122 -1.53 10.78 -3.09
C ARG A 122 -0.23 11.59 -3.06
N PRO A 123 -0.30 12.94 -2.99
CA PRO A 123 0.88 13.73 -2.70
C PRO A 123 1.53 13.17 -1.44
N ALA A 124 2.86 12.95 -1.49
CA ALA A 124 3.60 12.59 -0.29
C ALA A 124 3.27 13.63 0.79
N ALA A 125 2.96 13.17 2.01
CA ALA A 125 2.84 14.08 3.13
C ALA A 125 4.14 14.89 3.18
N GLN A 126 4.06 16.19 2.93
CA GLN A 126 5.21 17.07 3.07
C GLN A 126 5.59 16.99 4.54
N GLY A 127 6.79 16.44 4.79
CA GLY A 127 7.28 16.14 6.13
C GLY A 127 7.05 17.32 7.08
N ARG A 128 6.59 16.97 8.28
CA ARG A 128 6.69 17.86 9.43
C ARG A 128 8.00 17.56 10.17
#